data_AF-A0A3N2G1R8-F1
#
_entry.id   AF-A0A3N2G1R8-F1
#
_cell.length_a   1.000
_cell.length_b   1.000
_cell.length_c   1.000
_cell.angle_alpha   90.00
_cell.angle_beta   90.00
_cell.angle_gamma   90.00
#
_symmetry.space_group_name_H-M   'P 1'
#
loop_
_entity.id
_entity.type
_entity.pdbx_description
1 polymer ?
#
loop_
_entity_poly.entity_id
_entity_poly.type
_entity_poly.pdbx_seq_one_letter_code
_entity_poly.pdbx_strand_id
1 'polypeptide(L)'
;MLLVRSDHDDLLAAARAASNGAFVGPTDERGWTTVYSLVEDEISAGFDTWVHLDDERRDPCLRARSADVVQELVWFWDEEELWKPTGDVPAMARLLVALFGEGADHAMVVDLLAAPGDDDWLMWDLADVLRLPELQEPGPEQAVVVVRAPREDLLLAAAIAGPARLVDVGHGWWALAPESGSLSPDHDPAWDLGHAVAAMTNRKAPVLYVGRRGAEHSVHVVTRREHLPAAGWDLRWERSDDDSGERYAALTSRLGEAPIPAHARALLRRRSAPDGLALLFTMFGVPTEVASLLDDSERWSYGELVERSSARRAWWSAVRDASTTHDDPASVRREWFRLCGGAFGFLFEGTVAAFLVAMAVTNGAMIDEGPLSTSDVWFLAVVTPIAVASMVWCAWAARRAAARLIIARRDRTDA
;
A
#
# COMPACT_ATOMS: atom_id res chain seq x y z
N MET A 1 11.77 12.50 -15.31
CA MET A 1 12.63 12.46 -14.09
C MET A 1 13.60 13.64 -14.07
N LEU A 2 13.64 14.40 -12.98
CA LEU A 2 14.54 15.54 -12.79
C LEU A 2 15.58 15.27 -11.68
N LEU A 3 16.84 15.59 -11.94
CA LEU A 3 17.93 15.62 -10.96
C LEU A 3 18.39 17.06 -10.79
N VAL A 4 18.41 17.57 -9.56
CA VAL A 4 18.85 18.94 -9.26
C VAL A 4 19.99 18.92 -8.27
N ARG A 5 21.02 19.73 -8.52
CA ARG A 5 22.09 19.98 -7.56
C ARG A 5 21.83 21.29 -6.83
N SER A 6 21.30 21.20 -5.61
CA SER A 6 20.82 22.32 -4.80
C SER A 6 20.83 21.93 -3.32
N ASP A 7 20.67 22.91 -2.43
CA ASP A 7 20.17 22.62 -1.08
C ASP A 7 18.80 21.91 -1.15
N HIS A 8 18.60 20.93 -0.28
CA HIS A 8 17.40 20.10 -0.26
C HIS A 8 16.13 20.92 0.05
N ASP A 9 16.22 21.85 1.00
CA ASP A 9 15.08 22.64 1.44
C ASP A 9 14.61 23.61 0.34
N ASP A 10 15.55 24.16 -0.43
CA ASP A 10 15.26 25.02 -1.57
C ASP A 10 14.54 24.26 -2.69
N LEU A 11 14.99 23.04 -3.00
CA LEU A 11 14.35 22.19 -4.01
C LEU A 11 12.94 21.76 -3.59
N LEU A 12 12.79 21.37 -2.34
CA LEU A 12 11.51 21.01 -1.76
C LEU A 12 10.52 22.19 -1.77
N ALA A 13 10.99 23.40 -1.46
CA ALA A 13 10.19 24.61 -1.53
C ALA A 13 9.75 24.93 -2.97
N ALA A 14 10.65 24.78 -3.95
CA ALA A 14 10.33 24.94 -5.37
C ALA A 14 9.31 23.89 -5.85
N ALA A 15 9.50 22.62 -5.49
CA ALA A 15 8.59 21.54 -5.83
C ALA A 15 7.18 21.77 -5.27
N ARG A 16 7.07 22.24 -4.01
CA ARG A 16 5.80 22.63 -3.38
C ARG A 16 5.13 23.80 -4.08
N ALA A 17 5.91 24.78 -4.53
CA ALA A 17 5.39 25.94 -5.23
C ALA A 17 4.86 25.60 -6.63
N ALA A 18 5.51 24.66 -7.32
CA ALA A 18 5.17 24.26 -8.69
C ALA A 18 4.01 23.24 -8.74
N SER A 19 3.99 22.24 -7.84
CA SER A 19 2.99 21.17 -7.89
C SER A 19 2.64 20.56 -6.53
N ASN A 20 1.36 20.20 -6.37
CA ASN A 20 0.83 19.42 -5.26
C ASN A 20 0.86 17.92 -5.59
N GLY A 21 2.04 17.40 -5.98
CA GLY A 21 2.18 15.99 -6.33
C GLY A 21 3.58 15.57 -6.78
N ALA A 22 4.59 16.42 -6.61
CA ALA A 22 5.97 16.04 -6.87
C ALA A 22 6.48 15.13 -5.75
N PHE A 23 7.34 14.19 -6.11
CA PHE A 23 8.12 13.39 -5.18
C PHE A 23 9.56 13.90 -5.21
N VAL A 24 10.12 14.22 -4.05
CA VAL A 24 11.49 14.69 -3.89
C VAL A 24 12.23 13.63 -3.09
N GLY A 25 13.20 12.98 -3.72
CA GLY A 25 14.07 11.99 -3.11
C GLY A 25 15.14 12.62 -2.21
N PRO A 26 16.01 11.81 -1.61
CA PRO A 26 17.08 12.27 -0.74
C PRO A 26 18.13 13.03 -1.56
N THR A 27 18.77 13.99 -0.91
CA THR A 27 19.99 14.59 -1.44
C THR A 27 21.17 13.66 -1.13
N ASP A 28 21.89 13.23 -2.16
CA ASP A 28 23.08 12.39 -2.01
C ASP A 28 24.28 13.18 -1.43
N GLU A 29 25.37 12.48 -1.12
CA GLU A 29 26.59 13.09 -0.57
C GLU A 29 27.26 14.11 -1.53
N ARG A 30 26.91 14.08 -2.82
CA ARG A 30 27.40 14.99 -3.86
C ARG A 30 26.48 16.21 -4.04
N GLY A 31 25.35 16.25 -3.35
CA GLY A 31 24.37 17.33 -3.40
C GLY A 31 23.29 17.17 -4.48
N TRP A 32 23.15 15.99 -5.08
CA TRP A 32 22.14 15.70 -6.09
C TRP A 32 20.87 15.18 -5.46
N THR A 33 19.73 15.68 -5.92
CA THR A 33 18.41 15.29 -5.43
C THR A 33 17.51 14.95 -6.59
N THR A 34 16.85 13.80 -6.51
CA THR A 34 15.89 13.35 -7.53
C THR A 34 14.51 13.94 -7.28
N VAL A 35 13.83 14.35 -8.33
CA VAL A 35 12.46 14.85 -8.32
C VAL A 35 11.67 14.15 -9.42
N TYR A 36 10.50 13.63 -9.07
CA TYR A 36 9.51 13.15 -10.02
C TYR A 36 8.28 14.06 -9.97
N SER A 37 7.91 14.67 -11.10
CA SER A 37 6.74 15.53 -11.17
C SER A 37 6.24 15.71 -12.61
N LEU A 38 4.94 16.00 -12.76
CA LEU A 38 4.38 16.41 -14.05
C LEU A 38 4.83 17.83 -14.49
N VAL A 39 5.52 18.58 -13.63
CA VAL A 39 5.99 19.97 -13.88
C VAL A 39 7.50 20.13 -13.66
N GLU A 40 8.30 19.10 -13.96
CA GLU A 40 9.76 19.12 -13.83
C GLU A 40 10.43 20.29 -14.57
N ASP A 41 9.88 20.72 -15.71
CA ASP A 41 10.34 21.90 -16.45
C ASP A 41 10.19 23.21 -15.65
N GLU A 42 9.11 23.36 -14.87
CA GLU A 42 8.89 24.56 -14.05
C GLU A 42 9.81 24.57 -12.83
N ILE A 43 10.05 23.39 -12.24
CA ILE A 43 10.97 23.23 -11.10
C ILE A 43 12.40 23.52 -11.54
N SER A 44 12.87 22.91 -12.64
CA SER A 44 14.24 23.06 -13.14
C SER A 44 14.60 24.50 -13.56
N ALA A 45 13.62 25.31 -13.97
CA ALA A 45 13.82 26.72 -14.30
C ALA A 45 14.35 27.56 -13.11
N GLY A 46 14.13 27.11 -11.87
CA GLY A 46 14.61 27.75 -10.65
C GLY A 46 16.07 27.44 -10.29
N PHE A 47 16.74 26.53 -11.01
CA PHE A 47 18.07 26.04 -10.65
C PHE A 47 19.07 26.14 -11.79
N ASP A 48 20.35 26.33 -11.45
CA ASP A 48 21.43 26.49 -12.41
C ASP A 48 22.16 25.19 -12.76
N THR A 49 21.95 24.12 -11.98
CA THR A 49 22.57 22.81 -12.23
C THR A 49 21.54 21.70 -12.08
N TRP A 50 21.22 21.04 -13.19
CA TRP A 50 20.23 19.98 -13.25
C TRP A 50 20.41 19.07 -14.46
N VAL A 51 19.85 17.87 -14.36
CA VAL A 51 19.71 16.91 -15.46
C VAL A 51 18.26 16.47 -15.48
N HIS A 52 17.57 16.68 -16.59
CA HIS A 52 16.18 16.34 -16.79
C HIS A 52 16.10 15.28 -17.88
N LEU A 53 15.58 14.13 -17.52
CA LEU A 53 15.12 13.14 -18.47
C LEU A 53 13.62 13.35 -18.69
N ASP A 54 13.26 13.68 -19.92
CA ASP A 54 11.87 13.75 -20.36
C ASP A 54 11.57 12.46 -21.13
N ASP A 55 10.94 11.49 -20.48
CA ASP A 55 10.51 10.18 -21.02
C ASP A 55 9.00 10.12 -21.29
N GLU A 56 8.24 11.13 -20.85
CA GLU A 56 6.77 11.17 -20.96
C GLU A 56 6.27 11.84 -22.26
N ARG A 57 7.16 12.50 -23.03
CA ARG A 57 6.80 13.16 -24.29
C ARG A 57 7.03 12.25 -25.51
N ARG A 58 6.36 12.61 -26.62
CA ARG A 58 6.51 11.94 -27.94
C ARG A 58 7.95 11.90 -28.48
N ASP A 59 8.83 12.74 -27.94
CA ASP A 59 10.24 12.82 -28.29
C ASP A 59 11.01 12.71 -26.97
N PRO A 60 11.42 11.50 -26.53
CA PRO A 60 12.21 11.38 -25.33
C PRO A 60 13.49 12.22 -25.49
N CYS A 61 13.91 12.89 -24.41
CA CYS A 61 15.14 13.67 -24.46
C CYS A 61 15.86 13.75 -23.10
N LEU A 62 17.18 13.84 -23.17
CA LEU A 62 18.04 14.14 -22.05
C LEU A 62 18.46 15.61 -22.15
N ARG A 63 18.11 16.38 -21.13
CA ARG A 63 18.43 17.80 -21.00
C ARG A 63 19.35 17.98 -19.82
N ALA A 64 20.41 18.76 -19.99
CA ALA A 64 21.35 19.01 -18.90
C ALA A 64 21.81 20.46 -18.90
N ARG A 65 21.91 21.02 -17.69
CA ARG A 65 22.43 22.36 -17.43
C ARG A 65 23.44 22.30 -16.29
N SER A 66 24.51 23.05 -16.44
CA SER A 66 25.51 23.28 -15.39
C SER A 66 25.67 24.78 -15.21
N ALA A 67 25.96 25.22 -13.98
CA ALA A 67 26.27 26.62 -13.70
C ALA A 67 27.46 27.14 -14.54
N ASP A 68 28.37 26.24 -14.95
CA ASP A 68 29.55 26.54 -15.76
C ASP A 68 29.27 26.59 -17.28
N VAL A 69 28.07 26.18 -17.72
CA VAL A 69 27.68 26.10 -19.13
C VAL A 69 26.53 27.05 -19.41
N VAL A 70 26.76 28.02 -20.30
CA VAL A 70 25.82 29.10 -20.60
C VAL A 70 24.54 28.62 -21.30
N GLN A 71 24.61 27.50 -22.03
CA GLN A 71 23.48 26.94 -22.76
C GLN A 71 23.14 25.55 -22.25
N GLU A 72 21.84 25.31 -22.11
CA GLU A 72 21.27 24.00 -21.94
C GLU A 72 21.68 23.09 -23.11
N LEU A 73 22.16 21.89 -22.80
CA LEU A 73 22.35 20.84 -23.79
C LEU A 73 21.10 19.98 -23.83
N VAL A 74 20.56 19.77 -25.02
CA VAL A 74 19.43 18.87 -25.27
C VAL A 74 19.90 17.79 -26.21
N TRP A 75 19.62 16.55 -25.84
CA TRP A 75 19.94 15.37 -26.62
C TRP A 75 18.65 14.56 -26.82
N PHE A 76 18.29 14.31 -28.08
CA PHE A 76 17.05 13.62 -28.44
C PHE A 76 17.32 12.21 -28.96
N TRP A 77 16.37 11.33 -28.69
CA TRP A 77 16.22 10.06 -29.38
C TRP A 77 15.20 10.22 -30.52
N ASP A 78 15.63 10.02 -31.76
CA ASP A 78 14.75 10.12 -32.94
C ASP A 78 14.06 8.76 -33.20
N GLU A 79 12.78 8.65 -32.87
CA GLU A 79 11.96 7.46 -33.15
C GLU A 79 11.78 7.18 -34.66
N GLU A 80 11.77 8.22 -35.52
CA GLU A 80 11.55 8.08 -36.97
C GLU A 80 12.80 7.58 -37.71
N GLU A 81 14.00 7.78 -37.14
CA GLU A 81 15.30 7.39 -37.71
C GLU A 81 16.01 6.22 -36.98
N LEU A 82 15.27 5.35 -36.27
CA LEU A 82 15.83 4.18 -35.55
C LEU A 82 16.78 4.56 -34.41
N TRP A 83 16.38 5.45 -33.50
CA TRP A 83 17.14 5.74 -32.29
C TRP A 83 18.53 6.32 -32.58
N LYS A 84 18.67 7.08 -33.68
CA LYS A 84 19.94 7.76 -33.95
C LYS A 84 20.08 8.98 -33.04
N PRO A 85 21.23 9.15 -32.37
CA PRO A 85 21.50 10.33 -31.58
C PRO A 85 21.41 11.60 -32.44
N THR A 86 20.46 12.48 -32.15
CA THR A 86 20.44 13.83 -32.76
C THR A 86 21.01 14.83 -31.75
N GLY A 87 22.33 14.99 -31.77
CA GLY A 87 23.06 15.87 -30.86
C GLY A 87 24.54 15.51 -30.73
N ASP A 88 25.34 16.40 -30.12
CA ASP A 88 26.76 16.13 -29.84
C ASP A 88 26.88 15.19 -28.63
N VAL A 89 26.74 13.88 -28.86
CA VAL A 89 26.91 12.81 -27.85
C VAL A 89 28.19 13.00 -27.05
N PRO A 90 29.38 13.27 -27.66
CA PRO A 90 30.57 13.60 -26.91
C PRO A 90 30.42 14.80 -25.97
N ALA A 91 29.70 15.86 -26.35
CA ALA A 91 29.47 17.00 -25.47
C ALA A 91 28.54 16.66 -24.30
N MET A 92 27.46 15.91 -24.55
CA MET A 92 26.55 15.44 -23.49
C MET A 92 27.28 14.52 -22.51
N ALA A 93 28.03 13.53 -23.01
CA ALA A 93 28.82 12.63 -22.16
C ALA A 93 29.85 13.38 -21.31
N ARG A 94 30.56 14.35 -21.90
CA ARG A 94 31.49 15.22 -21.15
C ARG A 94 30.78 16.00 -20.05
N LEU A 95 29.60 16.54 -20.33
CA LEU A 95 28.82 17.28 -19.35
C LEU A 95 28.36 16.38 -18.20
N LEU A 96 27.78 15.21 -18.49
CA LEU A 96 27.34 14.26 -17.47
C LEU A 96 28.50 13.76 -16.60
N VAL A 97 29.64 13.40 -17.20
CA VAL A 97 30.84 12.99 -16.45
C VAL A 97 31.36 14.14 -15.59
N ALA A 98 31.36 15.37 -16.09
CA ALA A 98 31.76 16.54 -15.30
C ALA A 98 30.79 16.82 -14.13
N LEU A 99 29.49 16.59 -14.32
CA LEU A 99 28.45 16.79 -13.31
C LEU A 99 28.47 15.74 -12.19
N PHE A 100 28.75 14.46 -12.52
CA PHE A 100 28.66 13.33 -11.57
C PHE A 100 30.01 12.81 -11.03
N GLY A 101 31.16 13.20 -11.61
CA GLY A 101 32.50 13.00 -11.04
C GLY A 101 33.15 11.61 -11.24
N GLU A 102 34.30 11.38 -10.59
CA GLU A 102 35.32 10.31 -10.79
C GLU A 102 34.84 8.83 -10.82
N GLY A 103 33.55 8.56 -10.59
CA GLY A 103 32.97 7.21 -10.68
C GLY A 103 32.44 6.83 -12.07
N ALA A 104 32.23 7.80 -12.97
CA ALA A 104 31.67 7.57 -14.30
C ALA A 104 32.78 7.38 -15.34
N ASP A 105 32.83 6.21 -15.97
CA ASP A 105 33.72 5.97 -17.11
C ASP A 105 33.15 6.70 -18.34
N HIS A 106 33.85 7.76 -18.78
CA HIS A 106 33.46 8.55 -19.95
C HIS A 106 33.26 7.67 -21.19
N ALA A 107 34.06 6.62 -21.38
CA ALA A 107 33.88 5.72 -22.51
C ALA A 107 32.55 4.96 -22.39
N MET A 108 32.21 4.45 -21.20
CA MET A 108 30.93 3.78 -20.96
C MET A 108 29.73 4.72 -21.15
N VAL A 109 29.80 5.97 -20.70
CA VAL A 109 28.72 6.95 -20.90
C VAL A 109 28.54 7.28 -22.39
N VAL A 110 29.64 7.44 -23.14
CA VAL A 110 29.56 7.63 -24.60
C VAL A 110 28.95 6.42 -25.28
N ASP A 111 29.39 5.22 -24.91
CA ASP A 111 28.89 3.97 -25.50
C ASP A 111 27.39 3.79 -25.22
N LEU A 112 26.92 4.10 -24.00
CA LEU A 112 25.49 4.07 -23.64
C LEU A 112 24.68 5.08 -24.46
N LEU A 113 25.13 6.34 -24.54
CA LEU A 113 24.46 7.37 -25.33
C LEU A 113 24.52 7.13 -26.85
N ALA A 114 25.48 6.34 -27.33
CA ALA A 114 25.64 6.00 -28.75
C ALA A 114 24.96 4.66 -29.12
N ALA A 115 24.53 3.87 -28.14
CA ALA A 115 23.94 2.56 -28.37
C ALA A 115 22.54 2.69 -28.99
N PRO A 116 22.26 2.02 -30.11
CA PRO A 116 20.90 1.89 -30.61
C PRO A 116 20.15 0.87 -29.73
N GLY A 117 19.21 1.33 -28.91
CA GLY A 117 18.57 0.44 -27.95
C GLY A 117 17.35 1.02 -27.25
N ASP A 118 16.52 0.08 -26.80
CA ASP A 118 15.26 0.20 -26.06
C ASP A 118 15.38 1.18 -24.87
N ASP A 119 14.63 2.28 -24.93
CA ASP A 119 14.67 3.41 -23.98
C ASP A 119 14.60 3.00 -22.52
N ASP A 120 13.84 1.94 -22.25
CA ASP A 120 13.60 1.44 -20.89
C ASP A 120 14.90 1.00 -20.20
N TRP A 121 15.91 0.49 -20.91
CA TRP A 121 17.16 -0.02 -20.31
C TRP A 121 18.26 1.02 -20.20
N LEU A 122 18.31 1.96 -21.14
CA LEU A 122 19.30 3.03 -21.15
C LEU A 122 19.24 3.87 -19.87
N MET A 123 18.05 4.01 -19.30
CA MET A 123 17.85 4.75 -18.07
C MET A 123 18.43 4.07 -16.83
N TRP A 124 18.21 2.77 -16.68
CA TRP A 124 18.83 2.00 -15.59
C TRP A 124 20.35 1.96 -15.76
N ASP A 125 20.83 1.79 -17.00
CA ASP A 125 22.26 1.73 -17.29
C ASP A 125 22.96 3.08 -17.05
N LEU A 126 22.35 4.21 -17.44
CA LEU A 126 22.87 5.55 -17.12
C LEU A 126 22.78 5.84 -15.62
N ALA A 127 21.71 5.42 -14.95
CA ALA A 127 21.58 5.54 -13.51
C ALA A 127 22.70 4.79 -12.79
N ASP A 128 23.01 3.57 -13.22
CA ASP A 128 24.07 2.75 -12.65
C ASP A 128 25.47 3.33 -12.93
N VAL A 129 25.76 3.71 -14.19
CA VAL A 129 27.08 4.23 -14.59
C VAL A 129 27.38 5.59 -13.95
N LEU A 130 26.39 6.48 -13.87
CA LEU A 130 26.53 7.81 -13.25
C LEU A 130 26.30 7.77 -11.73
N ARG A 131 25.85 6.62 -11.21
CA ARG A 131 25.42 6.41 -9.83
C ARG A 131 24.36 7.44 -9.42
N LEU A 132 23.34 7.63 -10.24
CA LEU A 132 22.30 8.64 -9.99
C LEU A 132 21.54 8.30 -8.69
N PRO A 133 21.07 9.32 -7.93
CA PRO A 133 20.25 9.07 -6.75
C PRO A 133 18.94 8.37 -7.14
N GLU A 134 18.52 7.41 -6.31
CA GLU A 134 17.36 6.54 -6.57
C GLU A 134 16.08 7.35 -6.84
N LEU A 135 15.28 6.92 -7.84
CA LEU A 135 14.00 7.53 -8.22
C LEU A 135 12.81 6.92 -7.47
N GLN A 136 12.97 5.71 -6.95
CA GLN A 136 11.92 5.01 -6.22
C GLN A 136 12.14 5.16 -4.72
N GLU A 137 11.09 5.53 -3.97
CA GLU A 137 11.13 5.48 -2.52
C GLU A 137 11.48 4.05 -2.10
N PRO A 138 12.67 3.78 -1.53
CA PRO A 138 13.01 2.43 -1.14
C PRO A 138 12.05 2.04 -0.03
N GLY A 139 11.55 0.80 -0.12
CA GLY A 139 10.76 0.20 0.95
C GLY A 139 11.49 0.30 2.28
N PRO A 140 10.77 0.22 3.41
CA PRO A 140 11.44 0.23 4.71
C PRO A 140 12.46 -0.91 4.80
N GLU A 141 13.41 -0.83 5.72
CA GLU A 141 14.29 -1.96 6.05
C GLU A 141 13.54 -2.97 6.94
N GLN A 142 12.63 -2.46 7.76
CA GLN A 142 11.79 -3.25 8.65
C GLN A 142 10.38 -2.67 8.68
N ALA A 143 9.38 -3.53 8.62
CA ALA A 143 7.99 -3.11 8.69
C ALA A 143 7.18 -4.06 9.57
N VAL A 144 6.27 -3.47 10.33
CA VAL A 144 5.44 -4.17 11.30
C VAL A 144 4.01 -3.69 11.19
N VAL A 145 3.06 -4.59 11.37
CA VAL A 145 1.63 -4.30 11.40
C VAL A 145 1.16 -4.35 12.84
N VAL A 146 0.56 -3.27 13.32
CA VAL A 146 0.16 -3.08 14.70
C VAL A 146 -1.35 -2.88 14.75
N VAL A 147 -2.01 -3.66 15.58
CA VAL A 147 -3.47 -3.66 15.63
C VAL A 147 -4.00 -4.08 16.99
N ARG A 148 -5.12 -3.48 17.38
CA ARG A 148 -5.89 -3.90 18.54
C ARG A 148 -7.04 -4.81 18.10
N ALA A 149 -6.81 -6.12 18.11
CA ALA A 149 -7.83 -7.10 17.74
C ALA A 149 -7.69 -8.41 18.53
N PRO A 150 -8.73 -9.26 18.56
CA PRO A 150 -8.62 -10.60 19.12
C PRO A 150 -7.58 -11.44 18.39
N ARG A 151 -6.79 -12.20 19.16
CA ARG A 151 -5.68 -13.03 18.66
C ARG A 151 -6.11 -13.97 17.53
N GLU A 152 -7.29 -14.56 17.60
CA GLU A 152 -7.74 -15.55 16.60
C GLU A 152 -7.93 -14.94 15.21
N ASP A 153 -8.37 -13.68 15.14
CA ASP A 153 -8.56 -12.98 13.87
C ASP A 153 -7.20 -12.70 13.22
N LEU A 154 -6.18 -12.46 14.05
CA LEU A 154 -4.80 -12.17 13.63
C LEU A 154 -4.09 -13.43 13.16
N LEU A 155 -4.25 -14.55 13.87
CA LEU A 155 -3.73 -15.86 13.44
C LEU A 155 -4.30 -16.24 12.07
N LEU A 156 -5.60 -16.01 11.85
CA LEU A 156 -6.23 -16.29 10.57
C LEU A 156 -5.75 -15.35 9.46
N ALA A 157 -5.60 -14.05 9.75
CA ALA A 157 -5.07 -13.08 8.79
C ALA A 157 -3.62 -13.41 8.38
N ALA A 158 -2.75 -13.68 9.36
CA ALA A 158 -1.38 -14.11 9.15
C ALA A 158 -1.31 -15.38 8.31
N ALA A 159 -2.03 -16.43 8.72
CA ALA A 159 -2.05 -17.70 8.00
C ALA A 159 -2.45 -17.58 6.51
N ILE A 160 -3.29 -16.59 6.16
CA ILE A 160 -3.71 -16.32 4.78
C ILE A 160 -2.64 -15.52 4.01
N ALA A 161 -2.15 -14.43 4.60
CA ALA A 161 -1.24 -13.49 3.95
C ALA A 161 0.14 -14.11 3.69
N GLY A 162 0.70 -14.81 4.68
CA GLY A 162 2.05 -15.34 4.59
C GLY A 162 2.60 -15.72 5.97
N PRO A 163 3.76 -16.39 6.02
CA PRO A 163 4.37 -16.71 7.29
C PRO A 163 4.69 -15.40 8.05
N ALA A 164 4.15 -15.27 9.26
CA ALA A 164 4.30 -14.05 10.05
C ALA A 164 4.47 -14.38 11.53
N ARG A 165 5.28 -13.57 12.22
CA ARG A 165 5.47 -13.62 13.66
C ARG A 165 4.49 -12.68 14.34
N LEU A 166 3.83 -13.20 15.36
CA LEU A 166 2.82 -12.50 16.15
C LEU A 166 3.35 -12.29 17.58
N VAL A 167 3.35 -11.04 18.04
CA VAL A 167 3.82 -10.65 19.38
C VAL A 167 2.71 -9.89 20.10
N ASP A 168 2.37 -10.32 21.31
CA ASP A 168 1.52 -9.54 22.22
C ASP A 168 2.36 -8.40 22.80
N VAL A 169 1.98 -7.16 22.49
CA VAL A 169 2.67 -5.96 23.00
C VAL A 169 1.94 -5.34 24.20
N GLY A 170 0.87 -6.00 24.69
CA GLY A 170 0.13 -5.61 25.88
C GLY A 170 -1.13 -4.79 25.59
N HIS A 171 -2.01 -4.68 26.58
CA HIS A 171 -3.25 -3.89 26.52
C HIS A 171 -4.20 -4.26 25.35
N GLY A 172 -4.10 -5.50 24.85
CA GLY A 172 -4.87 -6.02 23.72
C GLY A 172 -4.32 -5.62 22.35
N TRP A 173 -3.12 -5.02 22.30
CA TRP A 173 -2.41 -4.73 21.06
C TRP A 173 -1.51 -5.89 20.66
N TRP A 174 -1.43 -6.10 19.36
CA TRP A 174 -0.60 -7.12 18.74
C TRP A 174 0.25 -6.47 17.67
N ALA A 175 1.49 -6.93 17.57
CA ALA A 175 2.42 -6.60 16.50
C ALA A 175 2.66 -7.84 15.64
N LEU A 176 2.64 -7.65 14.32
CA LEU A 176 2.86 -8.69 13.33
C LEU A 176 3.99 -8.29 12.39
N ALA A 177 4.92 -9.19 12.13
CA ALA A 177 5.96 -8.99 11.11
C ALA A 177 6.07 -10.23 10.21
N PRO A 178 6.24 -10.07 8.89
CA PRO A 178 6.49 -11.19 8.00
C PRO A 178 7.82 -11.90 8.35
N GLU A 179 7.88 -13.22 8.18
CA GLU A 179 9.09 -14.00 8.51
C GLU A 179 10.23 -13.76 7.52
N SER A 180 9.89 -13.56 6.24
CA SER A 180 10.86 -13.13 5.24
C SER A 180 11.09 -11.63 5.37
N GLY A 181 12.08 -11.24 6.18
CA GLY A 181 12.52 -9.85 6.30
C GLY A 181 13.19 -9.28 5.04
N SER A 182 13.23 -10.03 3.93
CA SER A 182 13.72 -9.54 2.64
C SER A 182 12.59 -8.83 1.92
N LEU A 183 12.55 -7.52 2.07
CA LEU A 183 11.73 -6.63 1.27
C LEU A 183 12.33 -6.62 -0.14
N SER A 184 11.59 -7.18 -1.11
CA SER A 184 11.94 -6.95 -2.51
C SER A 184 11.60 -5.49 -2.81
N PRO A 185 12.38 -4.77 -3.64
CA PRO A 185 12.02 -3.40 -4.06
C PRO A 185 10.58 -3.31 -4.58
N ASP A 186 10.11 -4.40 -5.21
CA ASP A 186 8.79 -4.49 -5.85
C ASP A 186 7.67 -5.02 -4.95
N HIS A 187 8.01 -5.55 -3.76
CA HIS A 187 7.02 -6.23 -2.92
C HIS A 187 7.33 -6.16 -1.44
N ASP A 188 6.40 -5.55 -0.69
CA ASP A 188 6.42 -5.48 0.77
C ASP A 188 5.41 -6.49 1.39
N PRO A 189 5.87 -7.62 1.95
CA PRO A 189 5.00 -8.60 2.58
C PRO A 189 4.30 -8.09 3.85
N ALA A 190 4.89 -7.11 4.56
CA ALA A 190 4.26 -6.50 5.72
C ALA A 190 3.09 -5.61 5.31
N TRP A 191 3.18 -4.99 4.13
CA TRP A 191 2.07 -4.24 3.54
C TRP A 191 0.87 -5.13 3.23
N ASP A 192 1.10 -6.26 2.57
CA ASP A 192 0.06 -7.26 2.27
C ASP A 192 -0.57 -7.85 3.54
N LEU A 193 0.26 -8.11 4.54
CA LEU A 193 -0.19 -8.53 5.87
C LEU A 193 -1.10 -7.47 6.51
N GLY A 194 -0.77 -6.19 6.36
CA GLY A 194 -1.59 -5.07 6.81
C GLY A 194 -3.00 -5.10 6.21
N HIS A 195 -3.12 -5.38 4.91
CA HIS A 195 -4.41 -5.50 4.23
C HIS A 195 -5.21 -6.71 4.69
N ALA A 196 -4.55 -7.86 4.84
CA ALA A 196 -5.20 -9.07 5.35
C ALA A 196 -5.74 -8.83 6.78
N VAL A 197 -4.96 -8.18 7.64
CA VAL A 197 -5.38 -7.81 8.99
C VAL A 197 -6.56 -6.85 8.93
N ALA A 198 -6.50 -5.77 8.14
CA ALA A 198 -7.60 -4.81 7.99
C ALA A 198 -8.88 -5.47 7.47
N ALA A 199 -8.77 -6.43 6.54
CA ALA A 199 -9.89 -7.20 6.01
C ALA A 199 -10.57 -8.07 7.07
N MET A 200 -9.82 -8.56 8.05
CA MET A 200 -10.31 -9.47 9.08
C MET A 200 -10.78 -8.77 10.35
N THR A 201 -10.22 -7.60 10.66
CA THR A 201 -10.54 -6.84 11.87
C THR A 201 -11.80 -5.98 11.72
N ASN A 202 -12.37 -5.53 12.85
CA ASN A 202 -13.57 -4.69 12.82
C ASN A 202 -13.32 -3.42 11.99
N ARG A 203 -14.33 -2.92 11.26
CA ARG A 203 -14.23 -1.70 10.42
C ARG A 203 -13.75 -0.45 11.17
N LYS A 204 -13.85 -0.46 12.50
CA LYS A 204 -13.45 0.64 13.39
C LYS A 204 -12.10 0.41 14.07
N ALA A 205 -11.50 -0.77 13.93
CA ALA A 205 -10.20 -1.07 14.53
C ALA A 205 -9.10 -0.53 13.60
N PRO A 206 -8.26 0.41 14.06
CA PRO A 206 -7.19 0.93 13.24
C PRO A 206 -6.10 -0.14 13.08
N VAL A 207 -5.66 -0.33 11.84
CA VAL A 207 -4.47 -1.13 11.52
C VAL A 207 -3.38 -0.16 11.14
N LEU A 208 -2.29 -0.16 11.90
CA LEU A 208 -1.13 0.67 11.64
C LEU A 208 -0.08 -0.19 10.96
N TYR A 209 0.38 0.22 9.79
CA TYR A 209 1.61 -0.27 9.21
C TYR A 209 2.70 0.71 9.62
N VAL A 210 3.78 0.22 10.24
CA VAL A 210 4.88 1.04 10.72
C VAL A 210 6.16 0.54 10.07
N GLY A 211 6.83 1.41 9.32
CA GLY A 211 8.10 1.13 8.65
C GLY A 211 9.26 1.88 9.33
N ARG A 212 10.45 1.28 9.29
CA ARG A 212 11.72 1.91 9.66
C ARG A 212 12.71 1.81 8.51
N ARG A 213 13.45 2.88 8.25
CA ARG A 213 14.59 2.91 7.32
C ARG A 213 15.73 3.69 7.97
N GLY A 214 16.80 3.03 8.40
CA GLY A 214 17.84 3.70 9.20
C GLY A 214 17.25 4.35 10.46
N ALA A 215 17.35 5.68 10.56
CA ALA A 215 16.76 6.46 11.67
C ALA A 215 15.31 6.91 11.40
N GLU A 216 14.83 6.74 10.18
CA GLU A 216 13.56 7.27 9.72
C GLU A 216 12.42 6.30 10.00
N HIS A 217 11.24 6.85 10.30
CA HIS A 217 10.05 6.07 10.61
C HIS A 217 8.85 6.56 9.83
N SER A 218 8.06 5.64 9.30
CA SER A 218 6.79 5.92 8.64
C SER A 218 5.66 5.16 9.31
N VAL A 219 4.48 5.77 9.41
CA VAL A 219 3.26 5.12 9.87
C VAL A 219 2.15 5.37 8.86
N HIS A 220 1.56 4.29 8.37
CA HIS A 220 0.43 4.30 7.47
C HIS A 220 -0.78 3.68 8.17
N VAL A 221 -1.96 4.26 7.96
CA VAL A 221 -3.20 3.64 8.43
C VAL A 221 -3.79 2.82 7.30
N VAL A 222 -3.84 1.51 7.51
CA VAL A 222 -4.39 0.56 6.55
C VAL A 222 -5.87 0.34 6.84
N THR A 223 -6.71 0.55 5.83
CA THR A 223 -8.15 0.27 5.92
C THR A 223 -8.58 -0.70 4.83
N ARG A 224 -9.75 -1.34 4.99
CA ARG A 224 -10.27 -2.35 4.05
C ARG A 224 -10.43 -1.91 2.60
N ARG A 225 -10.55 -0.60 2.34
CA ARG A 225 -10.97 -0.06 1.04
C ARG A 225 -10.03 1.00 0.48
N GLU A 226 -9.25 1.64 1.34
CA GLU A 226 -8.43 2.79 0.98
C GLU A 226 -7.15 2.79 1.81
N HIS A 227 -6.08 3.28 1.18
CA HIS A 227 -4.88 3.69 1.87
C HIS A 227 -5.08 5.12 2.35
N LEU A 228 -4.84 5.34 3.64
CA LEU A 228 -4.73 6.70 4.14
C LEU A 228 -3.27 7.13 4.10
N PRO A 229 -3.01 8.42 3.85
CA PRO A 229 -1.65 8.92 3.68
C PRO A 229 -0.76 8.61 4.88
N ALA A 230 0.51 8.38 4.59
CA ALA A 230 1.57 8.15 5.56
C ALA A 230 1.77 9.39 6.44
N ALA A 231 1.99 9.17 7.74
CA ALA A 231 2.71 10.12 8.59
C ALA A 231 4.17 9.67 8.65
N GLY A 232 5.09 10.54 8.29
CA GLY A 232 6.52 10.27 8.31
C GLY A 232 7.27 11.16 9.29
N TRP A 233 8.27 10.60 9.97
CA TRP A 233 9.22 11.33 10.80
C TRP A 233 10.64 11.04 10.32
N ASP A 234 11.45 12.10 10.29
CA ASP A 234 12.84 12.06 9.86
C ASP A 234 13.04 11.48 8.45
N LEU A 235 12.03 11.54 7.58
CA LEU A 235 12.10 11.01 6.22
C LEU A 235 13.04 11.82 5.34
N ARG A 236 13.97 11.15 4.64
CA ARG A 236 14.76 11.77 3.55
C ARG A 236 14.04 11.77 2.20
N TRP A 237 12.89 11.11 2.11
CA TRP A 237 12.01 11.13 0.94
C TRP A 237 10.76 11.96 1.27
N GLU A 238 10.40 12.89 0.38
CA GLU A 238 9.34 13.85 0.62
C GLU A 238 8.32 13.94 -0.53
N ARG A 239 7.03 14.05 -0.20
CA ARG A 239 6.02 14.49 -1.16
C ARG A 239 5.88 16.01 -1.07
N SER A 240 5.81 16.69 -2.22
CA SER A 240 5.62 18.14 -2.32
C SER A 240 4.18 18.56 -2.01
N ASP A 241 3.27 17.62 -1.80
CA ASP A 241 1.95 17.95 -1.30
C ASP A 241 2.01 18.75 0.00
N ASP A 242 1.06 19.67 0.17
CA ASP A 242 0.84 20.37 1.43
C ASP A 242 0.63 19.37 2.58
N ASP A 243 1.62 19.27 3.47
CA ASP A 243 1.58 18.60 4.78
C ASP A 243 0.66 19.35 5.75
N SER A 244 -0.46 19.85 5.24
CA SER A 244 -1.39 20.65 6.00
C SER A 244 -1.96 19.84 7.13
N GLY A 245 -2.22 20.54 8.23
CA GLY A 245 -2.91 19.99 9.38
C GLY A 245 -4.29 19.38 9.07
N GLU A 246 -4.82 19.55 7.85
CA GLU A 246 -6.07 18.95 7.37
C GLU A 246 -5.90 17.48 6.97
N ARG A 247 -4.76 17.07 6.38
CA ARG A 247 -4.45 15.66 6.08
C ARG A 247 -4.32 14.84 7.37
N TYR A 248 -3.61 15.38 8.35
CA TYR A 248 -3.49 14.79 9.68
C TYR A 248 -4.82 14.83 10.46
N ALA A 249 -5.68 15.83 10.22
CA ALA A 249 -7.05 15.86 10.76
C ALA A 249 -7.94 14.77 10.13
N ALA A 250 -7.76 14.44 8.85
CA ALA A 250 -8.46 13.34 8.19
C ALA A 250 -8.00 11.96 8.72
N LEU A 251 -6.69 11.79 8.95
CA LEU A 251 -6.12 10.60 9.58
C LEU A 251 -6.72 10.39 10.98
N THR A 252 -6.67 11.44 11.81
CA THR A 252 -7.12 11.39 13.20
C THR A 252 -8.63 11.26 13.37
N SER A 253 -9.44 11.92 12.52
CA SER A 253 -10.91 11.82 12.57
C SER A 253 -11.45 10.44 12.18
N ARG A 254 -10.71 9.68 11.37
CA ARG A 254 -11.07 8.29 10.99
C ARG A 254 -10.63 7.24 12.03
N LEU A 255 -9.69 7.58 12.92
CA LEU A 255 -9.16 6.69 13.96
C LEU A 255 -10.01 6.68 15.25
N GLY A 256 -10.94 7.63 15.41
CA GLY A 256 -11.97 7.59 16.45
C GLY A 256 -12.70 8.94 16.66
N GLU A 257 -13.97 8.88 17.08
CA GLU A 257 -14.79 10.05 17.47
C GLU A 257 -14.31 10.74 18.76
N ALA A 258 -13.22 10.29 19.37
CA ALA A 258 -12.67 10.91 20.56
C ALA A 258 -12.00 12.24 20.20
N PRO A 259 -12.32 13.35 20.88
CA PRO A 259 -11.72 14.64 20.59
C PRO A 259 -10.22 14.60 20.89
N ILE A 260 -9.40 14.49 19.86
CA ILE A 260 -7.96 14.62 20.00
C ILE A 260 -7.65 16.06 20.43
N PRO A 261 -6.91 16.27 21.53
CA PRO A 261 -6.53 17.60 21.98
C PRO A 261 -5.86 18.40 20.86
N ALA A 262 -6.15 19.70 20.77
CA ALA A 262 -5.59 20.57 19.72
C ALA A 262 -4.05 20.58 19.69
N HIS A 263 -3.39 20.34 20.83
CA HIS A 263 -1.93 20.25 20.93
C HIS A 263 -1.36 18.98 20.28
N ALA A 264 -2.08 17.85 20.35
CA ALA A 264 -1.70 16.59 19.70
C ALA A 264 -1.77 16.71 18.17
N ARG A 265 -2.78 17.42 17.66
CA ARG A 265 -2.87 17.83 16.25
C ARG A 265 -1.72 18.76 15.84
N ALA A 266 -1.24 19.63 16.72
CA ALA A 266 -0.10 20.50 16.46
C ALA A 266 1.25 19.77 16.51
N LEU A 267 1.36 18.68 17.28
CA LEU A 267 2.56 17.85 17.37
C LEU A 267 2.70 16.91 16.17
N LEU A 268 1.59 16.39 15.64
CA LEU A 268 1.58 15.67 14.36
C LEU A 268 1.94 16.54 13.16
N ARG A 269 1.77 17.86 13.28
CA ARG A 269 2.20 18.84 12.27
C ARG A 269 3.69 19.17 12.37
N ARG A 270 4.39 18.78 13.44
CA ARG A 270 5.82 19.07 13.64
C ARG A 270 6.64 17.84 13.30
N ARG A 271 7.09 17.79 12.04
CA ARG A 271 8.12 16.84 11.56
C ARG A 271 9.42 16.88 12.38
N SER A 272 9.71 17.96 13.09
CA SER A 272 10.90 18.17 13.92
C SER A 272 10.75 17.76 15.39
N ALA A 273 9.72 16.97 15.73
CA ALA A 273 9.63 16.42 17.08
C ALA A 273 10.67 15.30 17.22
N PRO A 274 11.63 15.37 18.18
CA PRO A 274 12.69 14.37 18.33
C PRO A 274 12.20 12.93 18.61
N ASP A 275 10.90 12.76 18.86
CA ASP A 275 10.24 11.46 19.06
C ASP A 275 8.76 11.51 18.64
N GLY A 276 8.53 11.86 17.37
CA GLY A 276 7.17 11.96 16.83
C GLY A 276 6.40 10.63 16.80
N LEU A 277 7.11 9.51 16.63
CA LEU A 277 6.54 8.17 16.65
C LEU A 277 6.02 7.78 18.04
N ALA A 278 6.80 7.97 19.11
CA ALA A 278 6.30 7.66 20.46
C ALA A 278 5.11 8.55 20.85
N LEU A 279 5.09 9.79 20.38
CA LEU A 279 3.96 10.69 20.59
C LEU A 279 2.71 10.18 19.87
N LEU A 280 2.85 9.70 18.63
CA LEU A 280 1.77 9.03 17.89
C LEU A 280 1.26 7.79 18.63
N PHE A 281 2.17 6.93 19.08
CA PHE A 281 1.81 5.73 19.82
C PHE A 281 1.06 6.06 21.10
N THR A 282 1.54 7.05 21.86
CA THR A 282 0.86 7.56 23.05
C THR A 282 -0.56 8.05 22.72
N MET A 283 -0.74 8.78 21.62
CA MET A 283 -2.08 9.26 21.20
C MET A 283 -3.05 8.13 20.86
N PHE A 284 -2.56 7.04 20.25
CA PHE A 284 -3.39 5.88 19.95
C PHE A 284 -3.45 4.85 21.09
N GLY A 285 -2.75 5.09 22.19
CA GLY A 285 -2.56 4.12 23.25
C GLY A 285 -1.86 2.84 22.77
N VAL A 286 -1.04 2.95 21.73
CA VAL A 286 -0.16 1.88 21.24
C VAL A 286 1.01 1.78 22.22
N PRO A 287 1.37 0.57 22.68
CA PRO A 287 2.51 0.36 23.55
C PRO A 287 3.84 0.78 22.87
N THR A 288 4.71 1.45 23.62
CA THR A 288 6.02 1.92 23.14
C THR A 288 6.95 0.79 22.71
N GLU A 289 6.69 -0.42 23.21
CA GLU A 289 7.36 -1.67 22.88
C GLU A 289 7.36 -1.96 21.38
N VAL A 290 6.36 -1.46 20.64
CA VAL A 290 6.29 -1.55 19.17
C VAL A 290 7.50 -0.90 18.50
N ALA A 291 7.97 0.26 18.97
CA ALA A 291 9.15 0.91 18.41
C ALA A 291 10.39 0.03 18.64
N SER A 292 10.50 -0.58 19.81
CA SER A 292 11.61 -1.49 20.12
C SER A 292 11.62 -2.77 19.27
N LEU A 293 10.46 -3.21 18.77
CA LEU A 293 10.36 -4.34 17.84
C LEU A 293 10.82 -3.96 16.42
N LEU A 294 10.77 -2.68 16.04
CA LEU A 294 11.31 -2.17 14.77
C LEU A 294 12.83 -1.95 14.81
N ASP A 295 13.39 -1.74 15.99
CA ASP A 295 14.83 -1.54 16.16
C ASP A 295 15.61 -2.84 16.29
N ASP A 296 14.99 -3.87 16.90
CA ASP A 296 15.67 -5.10 17.32
C ASP A 296 14.95 -6.33 16.73
N SER A 297 15.47 -6.80 15.59
CA SER A 297 14.89 -7.94 14.86
C SER A 297 14.95 -9.25 15.67
N GLU A 298 15.86 -9.38 16.64
CA GLU A 298 15.97 -10.56 17.49
C GLU A 298 14.76 -10.71 18.41
N ARG A 299 14.05 -9.63 18.74
CA ARG A 299 12.85 -9.68 19.60
C ARG A 299 11.70 -10.43 18.96
N TRP A 300 11.66 -10.50 17.63
CA TRP A 300 10.66 -11.31 16.92
C TRP A 300 10.85 -12.81 17.15
N SER A 301 12.05 -13.25 17.54
CA SER A 301 12.30 -14.67 17.84
C SER A 301 11.42 -15.21 18.97
N TYR A 302 11.00 -14.35 19.90
CA TYR A 302 10.08 -14.67 21.00
C TYR A 302 8.59 -14.68 20.60
N GLY A 303 8.28 -14.19 19.40
CA GLY A 303 6.92 -14.20 18.84
C GLY A 303 6.47 -15.58 18.37
N GLU A 304 5.16 -15.77 18.36
CA GLU A 304 4.54 -16.97 17.80
C GLU A 304 4.65 -16.93 16.28
N LEU A 305 5.28 -17.95 15.68
CA LEU A 305 5.33 -18.10 14.23
C LEU A 305 4.01 -18.71 13.73
N VAL A 306 3.32 -17.98 12.86
CA VAL A 306 2.15 -18.45 12.14
C VAL A 306 2.57 -18.87 10.75
N GLU A 307 2.52 -20.17 10.47
CA GLU A 307 2.85 -20.69 9.15
C GLU A 307 1.77 -20.35 8.12
N ARG A 308 2.21 -20.17 6.86
CA ARG A 308 1.29 -19.96 5.75
C ARG A 308 0.41 -21.19 5.53
N SER A 309 -0.87 -20.95 5.38
CA SER A 309 -1.89 -21.93 5.09
C SER A 309 -2.72 -21.48 3.89
N SER A 310 -3.32 -22.42 3.16
CA SER A 310 -4.30 -22.00 2.15
C SER A 310 -5.50 -21.38 2.86
N ALA A 311 -6.09 -20.32 2.31
CA ALA A 311 -7.22 -19.63 2.95
C ALA A 311 -8.36 -20.59 3.35
N ARG A 312 -8.63 -21.61 2.53
CA ARG A 312 -9.56 -22.69 2.85
C ARG A 312 -9.12 -23.50 4.07
N ARG A 313 -7.85 -23.94 4.15
CA ARG A 313 -7.35 -24.71 5.29
C ARG A 313 -7.31 -23.88 6.58
N ALA A 314 -6.83 -22.65 6.50
CA ALA A 314 -6.77 -21.72 7.63
C ALA A 314 -8.17 -21.50 8.21
N TRP A 315 -9.15 -21.19 7.34
CA TRP A 315 -10.53 -21.03 7.74
C TRP A 315 -11.11 -22.30 8.37
N TRP A 316 -10.96 -23.46 7.73
CA TRP A 316 -11.47 -24.73 8.28
C TRP A 316 -10.84 -25.09 9.63
N SER A 317 -9.56 -24.77 9.85
CA SER A 317 -8.90 -24.96 11.13
C SER A 317 -9.48 -24.05 12.21
N ALA A 318 -9.63 -22.74 11.92
CA ALA A 318 -10.24 -21.79 12.83
C ALA A 318 -11.69 -22.18 13.21
N VAL A 319 -12.45 -22.71 12.24
CA VAL A 319 -13.80 -23.24 12.48
C VAL A 319 -13.78 -24.45 13.40
N ARG A 320 -12.86 -25.40 13.15
CA ARG A 320 -12.71 -26.60 13.98
C ARG A 320 -12.32 -26.23 15.40
N ASP A 321 -11.35 -25.34 15.56
CA ASP A 321 -10.85 -24.89 16.86
C ASP A 321 -11.94 -24.14 17.63
N ALA A 322 -12.65 -23.20 17.00
CA ALA A 322 -13.78 -22.52 17.62
C ALA A 322 -14.87 -23.50 18.10
N SER A 323 -15.07 -24.61 17.39
CA SER A 323 -16.03 -25.66 17.76
C SER A 323 -15.57 -26.59 18.89
N THR A 324 -14.27 -26.63 19.20
CA THR A 324 -13.68 -27.50 20.24
C THR A 324 -13.32 -26.73 21.51
N THR A 325 -12.96 -25.45 21.43
CA THR A 325 -12.54 -24.64 22.60
C THR A 325 -13.67 -23.86 23.26
N HIS A 326 -14.87 -23.76 22.67
CA HIS A 326 -15.99 -23.06 23.30
C HIS A 326 -16.69 -23.95 24.35
N ASP A 327 -17.04 -23.34 25.49
CA ASP A 327 -17.77 -24.00 26.59
C ASP A 327 -19.12 -24.61 26.18
N ASP A 328 -19.69 -24.16 25.05
CA ASP A 328 -20.86 -24.77 24.41
C ASP A 328 -20.62 -25.05 22.91
N PRO A 329 -20.03 -26.22 22.57
CA PRO A 329 -19.79 -26.66 21.20
C PRO A 329 -21.07 -26.77 20.36
N ALA A 330 -22.21 -27.01 21.00
CA ALA A 330 -23.49 -27.23 20.31
C ALA A 330 -24.06 -25.92 19.77
N SER A 331 -23.89 -24.81 20.50
CA SER A 331 -24.27 -23.47 20.05
C SER A 331 -23.48 -23.03 18.80
N VAL A 332 -22.16 -23.18 18.82
CA VAL A 332 -21.27 -22.83 17.69
C VAL A 332 -21.58 -23.67 16.45
N ARG A 333 -21.80 -24.98 16.62
CA ARG A 333 -22.21 -25.86 15.52
C ARG A 333 -23.56 -25.46 14.93
N ARG A 334 -24.54 -25.09 15.77
CA ARG A 334 -25.89 -24.70 15.31
C ARG A 334 -25.85 -23.38 14.52
N GLU A 335 -25.07 -22.41 14.96
CA GLU A 335 -24.82 -21.16 14.24
C GLU A 335 -24.08 -21.42 12.91
N TRP A 336 -23.13 -22.37 12.89
CA TRP A 336 -22.47 -22.83 11.68
C TRP A 336 -23.43 -23.47 10.67
N PHE A 337 -24.29 -24.40 11.11
CA PHE A 337 -25.29 -25.00 10.24
C PHE A 337 -26.26 -23.96 9.67
N ARG A 338 -26.59 -22.91 10.43
CA ARG A 338 -27.40 -21.79 9.93
C ARG A 338 -26.67 -20.97 8.87
N LEU A 339 -25.37 -20.68 9.05
CA LEU A 339 -24.56 -19.97 8.06
C LEU A 339 -24.36 -20.81 6.79
N CYS A 340 -24.03 -22.09 6.91
CA CYS A 340 -23.91 -23.01 5.76
C CYS A 340 -25.25 -23.18 5.04
N GLY A 341 -26.36 -23.32 5.77
CA GLY A 341 -27.70 -23.38 5.19
C GLY A 341 -28.07 -22.10 4.45
N GLY A 342 -27.72 -20.93 5.01
CA GLY A 342 -27.93 -19.64 4.34
C GLY A 342 -27.07 -19.46 3.09
N ALA A 343 -25.79 -19.86 3.13
CA ALA A 343 -24.89 -19.80 1.97
C ALA A 343 -25.33 -20.76 0.86
N PHE A 344 -25.77 -21.97 1.22
CA PHE A 344 -26.32 -22.94 0.28
C PHE A 344 -27.62 -22.43 -0.35
N GLY A 345 -28.52 -21.87 0.46
CA GLY A 345 -29.75 -21.22 -0.04
C GLY A 345 -29.45 -20.10 -1.03
N PHE A 346 -28.49 -19.23 -0.72
CA PHE A 346 -28.08 -18.14 -1.60
C PHE A 346 -27.47 -18.63 -2.92
N LEU A 347 -26.60 -19.65 -2.87
CA LEU A 347 -26.02 -20.29 -4.06
C LEU A 347 -27.08 -20.99 -4.92
N PHE A 348 -27.98 -21.75 -4.30
CA PHE A 348 -29.06 -22.43 -5.00
C PHE A 348 -29.98 -21.44 -5.69
N GLU A 349 -30.44 -20.41 -4.99
CA GLU A 349 -31.33 -19.39 -5.54
C GLU A 349 -30.64 -18.51 -6.58
N GLY A 350 -29.35 -18.18 -6.40
CA GLY A 350 -28.56 -17.48 -7.42
C GLY A 350 -28.41 -18.32 -8.70
N THR A 351 -28.23 -19.64 -8.56
CA THR A 351 -28.17 -20.57 -9.69
C THR A 351 -29.52 -20.68 -10.39
N VAL A 352 -30.62 -20.77 -9.63
CA VAL A 352 -31.99 -20.76 -10.16
C VAL A 352 -32.27 -19.44 -10.88
N ALA A 353 -31.93 -18.29 -10.30
CA ALA A 353 -32.10 -16.99 -10.92
C ALA A 353 -31.28 -16.86 -12.22
N ALA A 354 -30.02 -17.31 -12.22
CA ALA A 354 -29.18 -17.33 -13.42
C ALA A 354 -29.76 -18.22 -14.51
N PHE A 355 -30.30 -19.39 -14.14
CA PHE A 355 -30.96 -20.32 -15.06
C PHE A 355 -32.24 -19.73 -15.65
N LEU A 356 -33.05 -19.05 -14.84
CA LEU A 356 -34.27 -18.36 -15.27
C LEU A 356 -33.97 -17.17 -16.19
N VAL A 357 -32.94 -16.39 -15.89
CA VAL A 357 -32.46 -15.29 -16.75
C VAL A 357 -31.93 -15.85 -18.06
N ALA A 358 -31.15 -16.93 -18.03
CA ALA A 358 -30.65 -17.59 -19.22
C ALA A 358 -31.82 -18.08 -20.10
N MET A 359 -32.81 -18.77 -19.52
CA MET A 359 -34.03 -19.19 -20.24
C MET A 359 -34.80 -18.02 -20.87
N ALA A 360 -34.97 -16.92 -20.12
CA ALA A 360 -35.69 -15.74 -20.59
C ALA A 360 -34.94 -15.01 -21.72
N VAL A 361 -33.62 -14.90 -21.63
CA VAL A 361 -32.78 -14.24 -22.65
C VAL A 361 -32.66 -15.12 -23.91
N THR A 362 -32.61 -16.44 -23.75
CA THR A 362 -32.50 -17.37 -24.88
C THR A 362 -33.85 -17.79 -25.46
N ASN A 363 -34.99 -17.27 -24.98
CA ASN A 363 -36.33 -17.77 -25.33
C ASN A 363 -36.44 -19.30 -25.28
N GLY A 364 -35.86 -19.94 -24.26
CA GLY A 364 -35.87 -21.41 -24.10
C GLY A 364 -34.82 -22.18 -24.93
N ALA A 365 -34.07 -21.53 -25.83
CA ALA A 365 -33.09 -22.20 -26.69
C ALA A 365 -31.93 -22.90 -25.94
N MET A 366 -31.68 -22.57 -24.67
CA MET A 366 -30.65 -23.21 -23.85
C MET A 366 -31.00 -24.65 -23.44
N ILE A 367 -32.26 -25.07 -23.56
CA ILE A 367 -32.74 -26.38 -23.05
C ILE A 367 -33.58 -27.15 -24.09
N ASP A 368 -33.60 -26.70 -25.36
CA ASP A 368 -34.43 -27.28 -26.43
C ASP A 368 -35.95 -27.32 -26.09
N GLU A 369 -36.43 -26.42 -25.23
CA GLU A 369 -37.85 -26.27 -24.92
C GLU A 369 -38.44 -25.02 -25.58
N GLY A 370 -39.71 -25.10 -25.99
CA GLY A 370 -40.44 -24.00 -26.63
C GLY A 370 -40.61 -22.75 -25.73
N PRO A 371 -41.21 -21.66 -26.24
CA PRO A 371 -41.38 -20.43 -25.46
C PRO A 371 -42.11 -20.71 -24.14
N LEU A 372 -41.63 -20.09 -23.05
CA LEU A 372 -42.11 -20.27 -21.67
C LEU A 372 -43.64 -20.37 -21.61
N SER A 373 -44.15 -21.48 -21.10
CA SER A 373 -45.59 -21.70 -21.00
C SER A 373 -46.19 -20.80 -19.92
N THR A 374 -47.50 -20.56 -20.00
CA THR A 374 -48.21 -19.76 -18.99
C THR A 374 -48.06 -20.36 -17.58
N SER A 375 -47.85 -21.68 -17.44
CA SER A 375 -47.57 -22.30 -16.15
C SER A 375 -46.16 -22.00 -15.62
N ASP A 376 -45.17 -21.81 -16.50
CA ASP A 376 -43.80 -21.47 -16.09
C ASP A 376 -43.72 -20.03 -15.57
N VAL A 377 -44.50 -19.13 -16.17
CA VAL A 377 -44.66 -17.74 -15.70
C VAL A 377 -45.32 -17.70 -14.32
N TRP A 378 -46.32 -18.55 -14.06
CA TRP A 378 -46.95 -18.66 -12.74
C TRP A 378 -46.01 -19.31 -11.70
N PHE A 379 -45.24 -20.33 -12.08
CA PHE A 379 -44.23 -20.92 -11.22
C PHE A 379 -43.17 -19.89 -10.83
N LEU A 380 -42.68 -19.10 -11.79
CA LEU A 380 -41.79 -17.96 -11.56
C LEU A 380 -42.41 -16.93 -10.60
N ALA A 381 -43.66 -16.52 -10.84
CA ALA A 381 -44.36 -15.54 -10.00
C ALA A 381 -44.55 -16.00 -8.54
N VAL A 382 -44.55 -17.31 -8.27
CA VAL A 382 -44.68 -17.89 -6.92
C VAL A 382 -43.33 -18.21 -6.29
N VAL A 383 -42.39 -18.77 -7.06
CA VAL A 383 -41.07 -19.18 -6.57
C VAL A 383 -40.16 -17.98 -6.32
N THR A 384 -40.22 -16.93 -7.13
CA THR A 384 -39.37 -15.73 -6.95
C THR A 384 -39.66 -15.02 -5.62
N PRO A 385 -40.91 -14.75 -5.20
CA PRO A 385 -41.19 -14.18 -3.88
C PRO A 385 -40.76 -15.09 -2.72
N ILE A 386 -40.91 -16.42 -2.86
CA ILE A 386 -40.48 -17.39 -1.84
C ILE A 386 -38.95 -17.38 -1.72
N ALA A 387 -38.23 -17.33 -2.83
CA ALA A 387 -36.78 -17.23 -2.85
C ALA A 387 -36.31 -15.89 -2.25
N VAL A 388 -36.92 -14.77 -2.63
CA VAL A 388 -36.60 -13.46 -2.04
C VAL A 388 -36.87 -13.43 -0.53
N ALA A 389 -38.00 -13.99 -0.08
CA ALA A 389 -38.31 -14.09 1.35
C ALA A 389 -37.29 -14.98 2.09
N SER A 390 -36.84 -16.06 1.45
CA SER A 390 -35.82 -16.97 1.97
C SER A 390 -34.45 -16.30 2.04
N MET A 391 -34.04 -15.51 1.03
CA MET A 391 -32.83 -14.66 1.07
C MET A 391 -32.89 -13.64 2.21
N VAL A 392 -34.02 -12.94 2.35
CA VAL A 392 -34.21 -11.94 3.41
C VAL A 392 -34.12 -12.60 4.79
N TRP A 393 -34.74 -13.77 4.97
CA TRP A 393 -34.65 -14.53 6.20
C TRP A 393 -33.23 -15.03 6.49
N CYS A 394 -32.53 -15.57 5.49
CA CYS A 394 -31.15 -16.05 5.64
C CYS A 394 -30.19 -14.89 5.94
N ALA A 395 -30.33 -13.76 5.26
CA ALA A 395 -29.54 -12.56 5.52
C ALA A 395 -29.80 -12.00 6.93
N TRP A 396 -31.06 -12.02 7.38
CA TRP A 396 -31.43 -11.64 8.74
C TRP A 396 -30.89 -12.59 9.79
N ALA A 397 -30.99 -13.91 9.57
CA ALA A 397 -30.46 -14.94 10.46
C ALA A 397 -28.92 -14.87 10.56
N ALA A 398 -28.23 -14.68 9.43
CA ALA A 398 -26.79 -14.48 9.39
C ALA A 398 -26.36 -13.20 10.12
N ARG A 399 -27.07 -12.07 9.90
CA ARG A 399 -26.84 -10.83 10.66
C ARG A 399 -27.06 -11.01 12.15
N ARG A 400 -28.10 -11.74 12.55
CA ARG A 400 -28.42 -11.97 13.97
C ARG A 400 -27.43 -12.91 14.64
N ALA A 401 -26.95 -13.93 13.93
CA ALA A 401 -25.88 -14.82 14.39
C ALA A 401 -24.56 -14.04 14.56
N ALA A 402 -24.19 -13.22 13.57
CA ALA A 402 -23.02 -12.34 13.65
C ALA A 402 -23.12 -11.35 14.82
N ALA A 403 -24.29 -10.72 15.02
CA ALA A 403 -24.51 -9.79 16.13
C ALA A 403 -24.37 -10.47 17.50
N ARG A 404 -24.84 -11.72 17.65
CA ARG A 404 -24.71 -12.48 18.90
C ARG A 404 -23.28 -12.93 19.16
N LEU A 405 -22.56 -13.35 18.12
CA LEU A 405 -21.13 -13.65 18.23
C LEU A 405 -20.32 -12.40 18.61
N ILE A 406 -20.69 -11.23 18.08
CA ILE A 406 -20.07 -9.94 18.45
C ILE A 406 -20.36 -9.58 19.91
N ILE A 407 -21.60 -9.75 20.40
CA ILE A 407 -21.97 -9.45 21.79
C ILE A 407 -21.26 -10.41 22.75
N ALA A 408 -21.29 -11.72 22.48
CA ALA A 408 -20.63 -12.72 23.33
C ALA A 408 -19.10 -12.53 23.38
N ARG A 409 -18.50 -11.99 22.31
CA ARG A 409 -17.07 -11.64 22.27
C ARG A 409 -16.76 -10.35 23.03
N ARG A 410 -17.68 -9.38 23.03
CA ARG A 410 -17.55 -8.10 23.75
C ARG A 410 -17.67 -8.25 25.27
N ASP A 411 -18.60 -9.07 25.73
CA ASP A 411 -18.78 -9.38 27.16
C ASP A 411 -17.58 -10.13 27.76
N ARG A 412 -16.72 -10.74 26.92
CA ARG A 412 -15.45 -11.38 27.33
C ARG A 412 -14.24 -10.46 27.30
N THR A 413 -14.28 -9.35 26.55
CA THR A 413 -13.17 -8.36 26.54
C THR A 413 -13.29 -7.34 27.66
N ASP A 414 -14.48 -7.20 28.25
CA ASP A 414 -14.75 -6.28 29.37
C ASP A 414 -14.72 -6.98 30.75
N ALA A 415 -14.55 -8.31 30.79
CA ALA A 415 -14.38 -9.15 31.99
C ALA A 415 -12.92 -9.60 32.11
#